data_AF-A0A7J4JED3-F1
#
_entry.id   AF-A0A7J4JED3-F1
#
_cell.length_a   1.000
_cell.length_b   1.000
_cell.length_c   1.000
_cell.angle_alpha   90.00
_cell.angle_beta   90.00
_cell.angle_gamma   90.00
#
_symmetry.space_group_name_H-M   'P 1'
#
loop_
_entity.id
_entity.type
_entity.pdbx_description
1 polymer ?
#
loop_
_entity_poly.entity_id
_entity_poly.type
_entity_poly.pdbx_seq_one_letter_code
_entity_poly.pdbx_strand_id
1 'polypeptide(L)'
;MHMAKEVVAKELVKELDKQVEKEVAKTTEVKEITDLPGIGPQAAEKLFSAGYKTLESIAVASPMELIEVAGLGEVTAQKAIKAARDAMQMGFESADKMAERRKLVGRISTGSKEVDALIGGGIETQSITE
;
A
#
# COMPACT_ATOMS: atom_id res chain seq x y z
N MET A 1 -5.56 3.66 -45.77
CA MET A 1 -4.54 3.13 -44.84
C MET A 1 -4.73 3.55 -43.37
N HIS A 2 -5.70 4.41 -43.02
CA HIS A 2 -5.88 4.90 -41.64
C HIS A 2 -6.53 3.87 -40.68
N MET A 3 -7.44 3.02 -41.17
CA MET A 3 -8.14 2.04 -40.32
C MET A 3 -7.25 0.89 -39.81
N ALA A 4 -6.16 0.56 -40.51
CA ALA A 4 -5.28 -0.55 -40.10
C ALA A 4 -4.42 -0.20 -38.86
N LYS A 5 -4.03 1.07 -38.68
CA LYS A 5 -3.22 1.49 -37.52
C LYS A 5 -4.02 1.49 -36.22
N GLU A 6 -5.31 1.82 -36.28
CA GLU A 6 -6.15 1.93 -35.08
C GLU A 6 -6.56 0.56 -34.53
N VAL A 7 -6.78 -0.42 -35.42
CA VAL A 7 -7.06 -1.81 -35.02
C VAL A 7 -5.83 -2.45 -34.37
N VAL A 8 -4.65 -2.25 -34.94
CA VAL A 8 -3.38 -2.76 -34.39
C VAL A 8 -3.05 -2.13 -33.03
N ALA A 9 -3.32 -0.83 -32.86
CA ALA A 9 -3.13 -0.16 -31.57
C ALA A 9 -4.05 -0.73 -30.48
N LYS A 10 -5.32 -1.02 -30.79
CA LYS A 10 -6.28 -1.62 -29.84
C LYS A 10 -5.89 -3.04 -29.45
N GLU A 11 -5.35 -3.85 -30.36
CA GLU A 11 -4.85 -5.19 -30.05
C GLU A 11 -3.59 -5.16 -29.18
N LEU A 12 -2.67 -4.23 -29.44
CA LEU A 12 -1.46 -4.02 -28.62
C LEU A 12 -1.79 -3.58 -27.19
N VAL A 13 -2.75 -2.66 -27.03
CA VAL A 13 -3.23 -2.23 -25.70
C VAL A 13 -3.85 -3.42 -24.96
N LYS A 14 -4.65 -4.24 -25.65
CA LYS A 14 -5.32 -5.41 -25.06
C LYS A 14 -4.34 -6.52 -24.64
N GLU A 15 -3.25 -6.68 -25.38
CA GLU A 15 -2.18 -7.62 -25.04
C GLU A 15 -1.32 -7.09 -23.89
N LEU A 16 -1.09 -5.77 -23.82
CA LEU A 16 -0.45 -5.12 -22.68
C LEU A 16 -1.27 -5.30 -21.40
N ASP A 17 -2.58 -5.04 -21.45
CA ASP A 17 -3.47 -5.21 -20.29
C ASP A 17 -3.45 -6.65 -19.77
N LYS A 18 -3.47 -7.64 -20.68
CA LYS A 18 -3.34 -9.07 -20.34
C LYS A 18 -2.00 -9.42 -19.72
N GLN A 19 -0.91 -8.79 -20.17
CA GLN A 19 0.42 -9.01 -19.62
C GLN A 19 0.56 -8.38 -18.23
N VAL A 20 0.00 -7.19 -18.04
CA VAL A 20 -0.10 -6.53 -16.73
C VAL A 20 -0.91 -7.39 -15.75
N GLU A 21 -2.09 -7.89 -16.17
CA GLU A 21 -2.91 -8.79 -15.34
C GLU A 21 -2.18 -10.09 -14.96
N LYS A 22 -1.43 -10.69 -15.90
CA LYS A 22 -0.64 -11.90 -15.63
C LYS A 22 0.56 -11.66 -14.73
N GLU A 23 1.20 -10.50 -14.80
CA GLU A 23 2.29 -10.15 -13.89
C GLU A 23 1.77 -9.93 -12.47
N VAL A 24 0.65 -9.21 -12.33
CA VAL A 24 -0.03 -8.99 -11.05
C VAL A 24 -0.45 -10.31 -10.40
N ALA A 25 -0.91 -11.30 -11.20
CA ALA A 25 -1.32 -12.61 -10.69
C ALA A 25 -0.15 -13.55 -10.31
N LYS A 26 1.10 -13.25 -10.71
CA LYS A 26 2.26 -14.13 -10.47
C LYS A 26 3.02 -13.80 -9.18
N THR A 27 2.74 -12.66 -8.57
CA THR A 27 3.08 -12.36 -7.19
C THR A 27 2.16 -13.17 -6.27
N THR A 28 2.71 -14.18 -5.60
CA THR A 28 2.11 -14.82 -4.42
C THR A 28 1.37 -13.78 -3.58
N GLU A 29 0.09 -14.00 -3.26
CA GLU A 29 -0.72 -13.09 -2.43
C GLU A 29 -0.01 -12.88 -1.08
N VAL A 30 0.80 -11.81 -0.97
CA VAL A 30 1.50 -11.44 0.26
C VAL A 30 0.45 -11.00 1.27
N LYS A 31 0.23 -11.79 2.32
CA LYS A 31 -0.74 -11.50 3.39
C LYS A 31 -0.04 -11.22 4.71
N GLU A 32 1.10 -11.86 4.94
CA GLU A 32 1.88 -11.75 6.16
C GLU A 32 3.31 -11.29 5.87
N ILE A 33 4.01 -10.82 6.93
CA ILE A 33 5.41 -10.38 6.82
C ILE A 33 6.32 -11.51 6.31
N THR A 34 6.01 -12.77 6.65
CA THR A 34 6.75 -13.95 6.22
C THR A 34 6.58 -14.28 4.72
N ASP A 35 5.57 -13.72 4.06
CA ASP A 35 5.37 -13.89 2.62
C ASP A 35 6.26 -12.92 1.81
N LEU A 36 6.90 -11.96 2.48
CA LEU A 36 7.73 -10.96 1.82
C LEU A 36 9.05 -11.58 1.31
N PRO A 37 9.51 -11.16 0.12
CA PRO A 37 10.70 -11.74 -0.50
C PRO A 37 11.94 -11.54 0.37
N GLY A 38 12.55 -12.66 0.76
CA GLY A 38 13.77 -12.68 1.55
C GLY A 38 13.59 -12.48 3.05
N ILE A 39 12.35 -12.48 3.54
CA ILE A 39 12.05 -12.53 4.97
C ILE A 39 11.80 -13.99 5.37
N GLY A 40 12.81 -14.62 5.99
CA GLY A 40 12.66 -15.93 6.62
C GLY A 40 12.16 -15.85 8.07
N PRO A 41 11.88 -17.00 8.73
CA PRO A 41 11.35 -17.04 10.09
C PRO A 41 12.17 -16.26 11.12
N GLN A 42 13.51 -16.34 11.05
CA GLN A 42 14.39 -15.60 11.97
C GLN A 42 14.34 -14.08 11.76
N ALA A 43 14.28 -13.63 10.50
CA ALA A 43 14.17 -12.22 10.19
C ALA A 43 12.79 -11.69 10.63
N ALA A 44 11.73 -12.46 10.40
CA ALA A 44 10.38 -12.14 10.86
C ALA A 44 10.34 -12.00 12.39
N GLU A 45 10.92 -12.94 13.15
CA GLU A 45 10.94 -12.87 14.62
C GLU A 45 11.64 -11.61 15.15
N LYS A 46 12.75 -11.20 14.53
CA LYS A 46 13.44 -9.93 14.86
C LYS A 46 12.57 -8.72 14.55
N LEU A 47 11.92 -8.69 13.38
CA LEU A 47 10.99 -7.63 12.98
C LEU A 47 9.82 -7.51 13.96
N PHE A 48 9.19 -8.63 14.31
CA PHE A 48 8.11 -8.69 15.29
C PHE A 48 8.55 -8.16 16.66
N SER A 49 9.74 -8.55 17.11
CA SER A 49 10.33 -8.11 18.39
C SER A 49 10.65 -6.62 18.39
N ALA A 50 11.01 -6.06 17.25
CA ALA A 50 11.27 -4.63 17.06
C ALA A 50 10.00 -3.79 16.81
N GLY A 51 8.81 -4.41 16.77
CA GLY A 51 7.54 -3.71 16.61
C GLY A 51 6.99 -3.67 15.17
N TYR A 52 7.70 -4.26 14.20
CA TYR A 52 7.19 -4.43 12.84
C TYR A 52 6.27 -5.65 12.78
N LYS A 53 4.99 -5.44 13.10
CA LYS A 53 4.00 -6.51 13.23
C LYS A 53 3.03 -6.60 12.05
N THR A 54 3.03 -5.60 11.17
CA THR A 54 2.08 -5.50 10.06
C THR A 54 2.78 -5.13 8.75
N LEU A 55 2.13 -5.38 7.61
CA LEU A 55 2.69 -5.01 6.30
C LEU A 55 2.84 -3.48 6.17
N GLU A 56 1.96 -2.70 6.79
CA GLU A 56 2.04 -1.23 6.85
C GLU A 56 3.36 -0.78 7.48
N SER A 57 3.73 -1.39 8.60
CA SER A 57 4.97 -1.07 9.30
C SER A 57 6.22 -1.32 8.44
N ILE A 58 6.20 -2.35 7.59
CA ILE A 58 7.29 -2.64 6.65
C ILE A 58 7.29 -1.65 5.49
N ALA A 59 6.12 -1.32 4.92
CA ALA A 59 6.03 -0.45 3.75
C ALA A 59 6.42 1.01 4.02
N VAL A 60 6.23 1.47 5.26
CA VAL A 60 6.65 2.83 5.70
C VAL A 60 8.07 2.86 6.27
N ALA A 61 8.69 1.71 6.52
CA ALA A 61 10.07 1.63 6.97
C ALA A 61 11.06 2.07 5.88
N SER A 62 12.21 2.55 6.30
CA SER A 62 13.38 2.73 5.46
C SER A 62 14.13 1.40 5.27
N PRO A 63 14.85 1.21 4.14
CA PRO A 63 15.69 0.04 3.96
C PRO A 63 16.73 -0.14 5.07
N MET A 64 17.29 0.97 5.57
CA MET A 64 18.33 0.97 6.61
C MET A 64 17.82 0.39 7.93
N GLU A 65 16.62 0.75 8.37
CA GLU A 65 16.00 0.18 9.58
C GLU A 65 15.84 -1.34 9.46
N LEU A 66 15.38 -1.84 8.32
CA LEU A 66 15.18 -3.28 8.13
C LEU A 66 16.51 -4.05 8.05
N ILE A 67 17.57 -3.43 7.52
CA ILE A 67 18.93 -3.99 7.53
C ILE A 67 19.42 -4.11 8.97
N GLU A 68 19.32 -3.05 9.76
CA GLU A 68 19.81 -3.01 11.14
C GLU A 68 19.04 -3.96 12.06
N VAL A 69 17.71 -3.97 11.96
CA VAL A 69 16.84 -4.76 12.84
C VAL A 69 16.86 -6.24 12.47
N ALA A 70 16.72 -6.57 11.19
CA ALA A 70 16.48 -7.93 10.75
C ALA A 70 17.70 -8.59 10.09
N GLY A 71 18.79 -7.84 9.86
CA GLY A 71 19.99 -8.34 9.20
C GLY A 71 19.79 -8.63 7.71
N LEU A 72 18.85 -7.94 7.07
CA LEU A 72 18.59 -8.10 5.64
C LEU A 72 19.73 -7.47 4.82
N GLY A 73 19.95 -7.97 3.60
CA GLY A 73 20.76 -7.25 2.61
C GLY A 73 19.99 -6.06 2.04
N GLU A 74 20.69 -5.02 1.60
CA GLU A 74 20.08 -3.78 1.08
C GLU A 74 19.06 -4.02 -0.03
N VAL A 75 19.43 -4.83 -1.03
CA VAL A 75 18.53 -5.20 -2.14
C VAL A 75 17.32 -5.98 -1.64
N THR A 76 17.49 -6.84 -0.62
CA THR A 76 16.39 -7.62 -0.04
C THR A 76 15.43 -6.71 0.73
N ALA A 77 15.94 -5.78 1.53
CA ALA A 77 15.14 -4.81 2.25
C ALA A 77 14.30 -3.95 1.28
N GLN A 78 14.91 -3.44 0.20
CA GLN A 78 14.18 -2.69 -0.82
C GLN A 78 13.08 -3.51 -1.51
N LYS A 79 13.36 -4.78 -1.83
CA LYS A 79 12.36 -5.69 -2.42
C LYS A 79 11.22 -6.00 -1.46
N ALA A 80 11.51 -6.21 -0.18
CA ALA A 80 10.50 -6.44 0.85
C ALA A 80 9.58 -5.21 1.01
N ILE A 81 10.16 -4.00 1.08
CA ILE A 81 9.39 -2.75 1.15
C ILE A 81 8.50 -2.58 -0.09
N LYS A 82 9.05 -2.83 -1.29
CA LYS A 82 8.27 -2.74 -2.52
C LYS A 82 7.13 -3.75 -2.54
N ALA A 83 7.39 -5.02 -2.19
CA ALA A 83 6.37 -6.06 -2.13
C ALA A 83 5.28 -5.75 -1.11
N ALA A 84 5.62 -5.18 0.05
CA ALA A 84 4.64 -4.75 1.05
C ALA A 84 3.75 -3.61 0.52
N ARG A 85 4.34 -2.61 -0.17
CA ARG A 85 3.59 -1.52 -0.82
C ARG A 85 2.65 -2.05 -1.90
N ASP A 86 3.14 -2.94 -2.76
CA ASP A 86 2.37 -3.53 -3.85
C ASP A 86 1.19 -4.36 -3.28
N ALA A 87 1.42 -5.16 -2.24
CA ALA A 87 0.39 -5.98 -1.57
C ALA A 87 -0.75 -5.13 -0.98
N MET A 88 -0.42 -3.95 -0.45
CA MET A 88 -1.40 -3.01 0.10
C MET A 88 -1.93 -2.00 -0.93
N GLN A 89 -1.58 -2.19 -2.21
CA GLN A 89 -2.00 -1.31 -3.31
C GLN A 89 -1.63 0.17 -3.06
N MET A 90 -0.49 0.41 -2.40
CA MET A 90 0.04 1.75 -2.20
C MET A 90 0.57 2.28 -3.53
N GLY A 91 0.02 3.38 -4.02
CA GLY A 91 0.44 3.97 -5.27
C GLY A 91 -0.55 5.00 -5.79
N PHE A 92 -0.61 5.14 -7.11
CA PHE A 92 -1.55 6.04 -7.76
C PHE A 92 -2.97 5.49 -7.68
N GLU A 93 -3.93 6.38 -7.45
CA GLU A 93 -5.34 6.07 -7.37
C GLU A 93 -6.19 7.18 -7.97
N SER A 94 -7.39 6.83 -8.45
CA SER A 94 -8.34 7.81 -8.98
C SER A 94 -9.05 8.58 -7.87
N ALA A 95 -9.51 9.79 -8.18
CA ALA A 95 -10.24 10.65 -7.24
C ALA A 95 -11.49 9.96 -6.67
N ASP A 96 -12.21 9.17 -7.47
CA ASP A 96 -13.40 8.44 -7.01
C ASP A 96 -13.05 7.40 -5.94
N LYS A 97 -11.98 6.61 -6.14
CA LYS A 97 -11.52 5.63 -5.15
C LYS A 97 -11.05 6.30 -3.87
N MET A 98 -10.32 7.41 -3.98
CA MET A 98 -9.91 8.23 -2.85
C MET A 98 -11.14 8.75 -2.07
N ALA A 99 -12.16 9.25 -2.78
CA ALA A 99 -13.39 9.75 -2.17
C ALA A 99 -14.15 8.64 -1.43
N GLU A 100 -14.25 7.44 -2.01
CA GLU A 100 -14.83 6.27 -1.34
C GLU A 100 -14.07 5.91 -0.06
N ARG A 101 -12.73 5.89 -0.09
CA ARG A 101 -11.93 5.61 1.11
C ARG A 101 -12.15 6.65 2.20
N ARG A 102 -12.26 7.94 1.84
CA ARG A 102 -12.48 9.02 2.81
C ARG A 102 -13.79 8.90 3.59
N LYS A 103 -14.78 8.14 3.08
CA LYS A 103 -16.01 7.84 3.85
C LYS A 103 -15.73 7.00 5.10
N LEU A 104 -14.59 6.30 5.15
CA LEU A 104 -14.16 5.52 6.30
C LEU A 104 -13.48 6.37 7.39
N VAL A 105 -13.24 7.67 7.14
CA VAL A 105 -12.69 8.58 8.15
C VAL A 105 -13.74 8.74 9.27
N GLY A 106 -13.41 8.18 10.44
CA GLY A 106 -14.22 8.34 11.63
C GLY A 106 -14.16 9.76 12.16
N ARG A 107 -15.25 10.19 12.83
CA ARG A 107 -15.34 11.49 13.50
C ARG A 107 -15.79 11.33 14.94
N ILE A 108 -15.11 12.02 15.85
CA ILE A 108 -15.38 12.02 17.28
C ILE A 108 -16.05 13.34 17.63
N SER A 109 -17.25 13.29 18.21
CA SER A 109 -17.97 14.50 18.66
C SER A 109 -17.19 15.24 19.75
N THR A 110 -17.20 16.55 19.68
CA THR A 110 -16.67 17.44 20.73
C THR A 110 -17.63 17.59 21.93
N GLY A 111 -18.86 17.11 21.81
CA GLY A 111 -19.94 17.32 22.78
C GLY A 111 -20.72 18.63 22.59
N SER A 112 -20.24 19.57 21.76
CA SER A 112 -21.01 20.74 21.31
C SER A 112 -21.49 20.55 19.86
N LYS A 113 -22.79 20.73 19.64
CA LYS A 113 -23.38 20.62 18.30
C LYS A 113 -22.89 21.74 17.38
N GLU A 114 -22.69 22.92 17.94
CA GLU A 114 -22.24 24.11 17.23
C GLU A 114 -20.78 23.94 16.77
N VAL A 115 -19.91 23.42 17.65
CA VAL A 115 -18.51 23.15 17.31
C VAL A 115 -18.44 22.02 16.29
N ASP A 116 -19.14 20.91 16.52
CA ASP A 116 -19.17 19.79 15.57
C ASP A 116 -19.64 20.26 14.19
N ALA A 117 -20.70 21.07 14.10
CA ALA A 117 -21.16 21.62 12.82
C ALA A 117 -20.11 22.54 12.17
N LEU A 118 -19.42 23.37 12.95
CA LEU A 118 -18.38 24.28 12.47
C LEU A 118 -17.20 23.52 11.85
N ILE A 119 -16.75 22.43 12.49
CA ILE A 119 -15.61 21.62 12.01
C ILE A 119 -16.04 20.48 11.09
N GLY A 120 -17.29 20.50 10.64
CA GLY A 120 -17.81 19.59 9.62
C GLY A 120 -18.30 18.25 10.14
N GLY A 121 -18.34 17.99 11.44
CA GLY A 121 -19.02 16.83 12.05
C GLY A 121 -18.30 16.23 13.26
N GLY A 122 -17.25 16.86 13.77
CA GLY A 122 -16.41 16.38 14.87
C GLY A 122 -14.94 16.27 14.47
N ILE A 123 -14.09 15.86 15.42
CA ILE A 123 -12.65 15.68 15.24
C ILE A 123 -12.39 14.44 14.36
N GLU A 124 -11.70 14.61 13.23
CA GLU A 124 -11.44 13.54 12.28
C GLU A 124 -10.30 12.61 12.74
N THR A 125 -10.53 11.31 12.70
CA THR A 125 -9.45 10.31 12.77
C THR A 125 -8.49 10.48 11.58
N GLN A 126 -7.26 10.00 11.72
CA GLN A 126 -6.23 10.13 10.67
C GLN A 126 -5.86 11.59 10.34
N SER A 127 -6.16 12.53 11.23
CA SER A 127 -5.76 13.93 11.14
C SER A 127 -5.21 14.44 12.47
N ILE A 128 -4.54 15.60 12.44
CA ILE A 128 -4.14 16.35 13.62
C ILE A 128 -5.01 17.62 13.64
N THR A 129 -5.72 17.85 14.74
CA THR A 129 -6.56 19.06 14.95
C THR A 129 -6.01 19.79 16.18
N GLU A 130 -5.66 21.06 16.04
CA GLU A 130 -5.13 21.94 17.09
C GLU A 130 -6.07 23.12 17.35
#